data_AF-A0A4P6YDC1-F1
#
_entry.id   AF-A0A4P6YDC1-F1
#
_cell.length_a   1.000
_cell.length_b   1.000
_cell.length_c   1.000
_cell.angle_alpha   90.00
_cell.angle_beta   90.00
_cell.angle_gamma   90.00
#
_symmetry.space_group_name_H-M   'P 1'
#
loop_
_entity.id
_entity.type
_entity.pdbx_description
1 polymer ?
#
loop_
_entity_poly.entity_id
_entity_poly.type
_entity_poly.pdbx_seq_one_letter_code
_entity_poly.pdbx_strand_id
1 'polypeptide(L)'
;MNFKEKIVNNWVLELEKLKIKEKFSVEEWENRGLNPSEKSLCVTLEKSFNDLLTNLISASNTKKSDKEIENLFEHYFNKIKTDELDTEESEFVVDYFDEIAKIFNIPNINEKLNIWTYGIEDYDHEKAEKEDSERVLAEERKRHEIISTECTNCKTQLKTFILERDNSFPSFEIDIIKCVKCSELNLLDKGAGIKRYRFLDYELLEELPKEEYDLAKALKRLKQLKEQK
;
A
#
# COMPACT_ATOMS: atom_id res chain seq x y z
N MET A 1 25.14 -25.01 23.84
CA MET A 1 24.27 -23.83 23.90
C MET A 1 23.21 -23.98 22.82
N ASN A 2 21.95 -24.06 23.20
CA ASN A 2 20.84 -24.47 22.34
C ASN A 2 20.39 -23.29 21.44
N PHE A 3 19.91 -23.52 20.22
CA PHE A 3 19.52 -22.44 19.28
C PHE A 3 18.41 -21.54 19.88
N LYS A 4 17.53 -22.13 20.70
CA LYS A 4 16.53 -21.41 21.50
C LYS A 4 17.14 -20.49 22.57
N GLU A 5 18.25 -20.86 23.21
CA GLU A 5 18.95 -19.98 24.19
C GLU A 5 19.59 -18.77 23.52
N LYS A 6 20.03 -18.91 22.26
CA LYS A 6 20.62 -17.80 21.48
C LYS A 6 19.59 -16.75 21.06
N ILE A 7 18.38 -17.18 20.69
CA ILE A 7 17.25 -16.29 20.35
C ILE A 7 16.72 -15.59 21.61
N VAL A 8 16.62 -16.31 22.73
CA VAL A 8 16.16 -15.77 24.02
C VAL A 8 17.10 -14.69 24.59
N ASN A 9 18.36 -14.63 24.16
CA ASN A 9 19.27 -13.56 24.57
C ASN A 9 19.18 -12.29 23.70
N ASN A 10 18.56 -12.36 22.52
CA ASN A 10 18.56 -11.24 21.57
C ASN A 10 17.40 -10.26 21.82
N TRP A 11 16.17 -10.76 21.95
CA TRP A 11 14.98 -9.95 22.25
C TRP A 11 15.05 -9.19 23.59
N VAL A 12 15.55 -9.79 24.68
CA VAL A 12 15.69 -9.11 25.99
C VAL A 12 16.59 -7.88 25.88
N LEU A 13 17.69 -7.98 25.13
CA LEU A 13 18.58 -6.84 24.91
C LEU A 13 17.89 -5.71 24.15
N GLU A 14 17.09 -6.03 23.13
CA GLU A 14 16.31 -5.02 22.38
C GLU A 14 15.24 -4.35 23.27
N LEU A 15 14.56 -5.12 24.13
CA LEU A 15 13.59 -4.56 25.07
C LEU A 15 14.22 -3.69 26.14
N GLU A 16 15.40 -4.06 26.66
CA GLU A 16 16.14 -3.22 27.61
C GLU A 16 16.60 -1.92 26.96
N LYS A 17 17.01 -1.94 25.69
CA LYS A 17 17.32 -0.70 24.93
C LYS A 17 16.08 0.21 24.83
N LEU A 18 14.92 -0.35 24.46
CA LEU A 18 13.66 0.40 24.37
C LEU A 18 13.20 0.95 25.72
N LYS A 19 13.46 0.21 26.79
CA LYS A 19 13.08 0.61 28.15
C LYS A 19 13.91 1.80 28.66
N ILE A 20 15.19 1.85 28.31
CA ILE A 20 16.09 2.95 28.72
C ILE A 20 15.79 4.24 27.93
N LYS A 21 15.24 4.11 26.71
CA LYS A 21 14.82 5.25 25.89
C LYS A 21 13.63 5.98 26.51
N GLU A 22 13.68 7.30 26.53
CA GLU A 22 12.51 8.16 26.79
C GLU A 22 11.66 8.23 25.53
N LYS A 23 10.66 7.36 25.42
CA LYS A 23 9.93 7.05 24.18
C LYS A 23 9.02 8.17 23.72
N PHE A 24 8.46 8.92 24.67
CA PHE A 24 7.51 10.01 24.44
C PHE A 24 8.11 11.39 24.77
N SER A 25 9.43 11.56 24.63
CA SER A 25 10.10 12.86 24.76
C SER A 25 9.76 13.78 23.60
N VAL A 26 9.84 15.10 23.80
CA VAL A 26 9.63 16.09 22.73
C VAL A 26 10.47 15.79 21.48
N GLU A 27 11.72 15.41 21.68
CA GLU A 27 12.64 15.04 20.59
C GLU A 27 12.12 13.85 19.76
N GLU A 28 11.49 12.86 20.40
CA GLU A 28 10.95 11.69 19.70
C GLU A 28 9.70 12.01 18.86
N TRP A 29 8.88 12.97 19.30
CA TRP A 29 7.77 13.52 18.51
C TRP A 29 8.28 14.30 17.31
N GLU A 30 9.25 15.19 17.54
CA GLU A 30 9.86 16.01 16.48
C GLU A 30 10.56 15.14 15.43
N ASN A 31 11.27 14.09 15.84
CA ASN A 31 11.93 13.14 14.94
C ASN A 31 10.95 12.41 14.01
N ARG A 32 9.67 12.32 14.39
CA ARG A 32 8.57 11.75 13.58
C ARG A 32 7.82 12.79 12.78
N GLY A 33 8.14 14.08 12.94
CA GLY A 33 7.42 15.19 12.32
C GLY A 33 6.04 15.45 12.95
N LEU A 34 5.83 14.98 14.18
CA LEU A 34 4.59 15.13 14.94
C LEU A 34 4.72 16.22 16.01
N ASN A 35 3.60 16.81 16.42
CA ASN A 35 3.60 17.75 17.53
C ASN A 35 3.64 16.98 18.86
N PRO A 36 4.49 17.38 19.82
CA PRO A 36 4.48 16.76 21.13
C PRO A 36 3.12 16.90 21.80
N SER A 37 2.60 15.78 22.30
CA SER A 37 1.39 15.74 23.12
C SER A 37 1.60 16.43 24.48
N GLU A 38 0.50 16.59 25.22
CA GLU A 38 0.52 17.08 26.60
C GLU A 38 1.45 16.23 27.48
N LYS A 39 2.24 16.92 28.31
CA LYS A 39 3.22 16.27 29.21
C LYS A 39 2.60 15.19 30.10
N SER A 40 1.36 15.38 30.57
CA SER A 40 0.61 14.40 31.36
C SER A 40 0.36 13.10 30.59
N LEU A 41 0.00 13.20 29.31
CA LEU A 41 -0.22 12.04 28.46
C LEU A 41 1.10 11.34 28.17
N CYS A 42 2.14 12.09 27.78
CA CYS A 42 3.47 11.52 27.54
C CYS A 42 3.99 10.73 28.75
N VAL A 43 3.84 11.26 29.97
CA VAL A 43 4.22 10.55 31.21
C VAL A 43 3.39 9.27 31.41
N THR A 44 2.11 9.31 31.09
CA THR A 44 1.20 8.16 31.22
C THR A 44 1.57 7.05 30.23
N LEU A 45 1.81 7.42 28.97
CA LEU A 45 2.23 6.50 27.91
C LEU A 45 3.63 5.93 28.21
N GLU A 46 4.59 6.76 28.60
CA GLU A 46 5.93 6.33 28.99
C GLU A 46 5.88 5.28 30.10
N LYS A 47 5.06 5.51 31.14
CA LYS A 47 4.87 4.54 32.22
C LYS A 47 4.23 3.25 31.71
N SER A 48 3.17 3.33 30.91
CA SER A 48 2.47 2.16 30.37
C SER A 48 3.40 1.25 29.55
N PHE A 49 4.19 1.84 28.65
CA PHE A 49 5.16 1.10 27.84
C PHE A 49 6.31 0.54 28.69
N ASN A 50 6.82 1.28 29.67
CA ASN A 50 7.85 0.75 30.57
C ASN A 50 7.35 -0.41 31.43
N ASP A 51 6.09 -0.37 31.86
CA ASP A 51 5.44 -1.48 32.55
C ASP A 51 5.27 -2.70 31.63
N LEU A 52 4.85 -2.50 30.38
CA LEU A 52 4.77 -3.57 29.37
C LEU A 52 6.14 -4.22 29.15
N LEU A 53 7.17 -3.42 28.84
CA LEU A 53 8.54 -3.90 28.60
C LEU A 53 9.08 -4.67 29.81
N THR A 54 8.84 -4.18 31.03
CA THR A 54 9.27 -4.87 32.26
C THR A 54 8.60 -6.24 32.41
N ASN A 55 7.31 -6.35 32.08
CA ASN A 55 6.60 -7.63 32.16
C ASN A 55 7.01 -8.59 31.03
N LEU A 56 7.29 -8.09 29.83
CA LEU A 56 7.80 -8.88 28.71
C LEU A 56 9.21 -9.42 29.00
N ILE A 57 10.11 -8.58 29.55
CA ILE A 57 11.44 -9.01 30.00
C ILE A 57 11.30 -10.08 31.10
N SER A 58 10.39 -9.90 32.06
CA SER A 58 10.15 -10.89 33.13
C SER A 58 9.55 -12.21 32.61
N ALA A 59 8.72 -12.15 31.57
CA ALA A 59 8.17 -13.33 30.89
C ALA A 59 9.25 -14.20 30.26
N SER A 60 10.34 -13.60 29.76
CA SER A 60 11.49 -14.34 29.21
C SER A 60 12.18 -15.21 30.27
N ASN A 61 12.29 -14.72 31.50
CA ASN A 61 12.94 -15.43 32.61
C ASN A 61 12.10 -16.60 33.16
N THR A 62 10.80 -16.60 32.90
CA THR A 62 9.83 -17.59 33.44
C THR A 62 9.39 -18.64 32.43
N LYS A 63 9.99 -18.67 31.22
CA LYS A 63 9.66 -19.60 30.12
C LYS A 63 8.18 -19.60 29.73
N LYS A 64 7.56 -18.41 29.72
CA LYS A 64 6.19 -18.27 29.20
C LYS A 64 6.11 -18.69 27.72
N SER A 65 4.97 -19.25 27.35
CA SER A 65 4.65 -19.59 25.96
C SER A 65 4.36 -18.35 25.12
N ASP A 66 4.51 -18.48 23.80
CA ASP A 66 4.22 -17.38 22.84
C ASP A 66 2.80 -16.83 23.02
N LYS A 67 1.83 -17.69 23.36
CA LYS A 67 0.44 -17.26 23.62
C LYS A 67 0.30 -16.40 24.87
N GLU A 68 1.08 -16.69 25.92
CA GLU A 68 1.05 -15.88 27.14
C GLU A 68 1.74 -14.52 26.95
N ILE A 69 2.74 -14.45 26.07
CA ILE A 69 3.38 -13.20 25.64
C ILE A 69 2.38 -12.37 24.83
N GLU A 70 1.68 -12.98 23.88
CA GLU A 70 0.64 -12.34 23.09
C GLU A 70 -0.49 -11.78 23.99
N ASN A 71 -0.99 -12.58 24.93
CA ASN A 71 -2.02 -12.13 25.87
C ASN A 71 -1.55 -10.97 26.76
N LEU A 72 -0.26 -10.98 27.16
CA LEU A 72 0.32 -9.89 27.94
C LEU A 72 0.38 -8.61 27.10
N PHE A 73 0.81 -8.72 25.85
CA PHE A 73 0.85 -7.60 24.91
C PHE A 73 -0.55 -7.01 24.70
N GLU A 74 -1.55 -7.84 24.38
CA GLU A 74 -2.95 -7.42 24.19
C GLU A 74 -3.55 -6.75 25.43
N HIS A 75 -3.20 -7.22 26.62
CA HIS A 75 -3.66 -6.60 27.87
C HIS A 75 -3.18 -5.16 28.04
N TYR A 76 -1.93 -4.86 27.67
CA TYR A 76 -1.41 -3.50 27.73
C TYR A 76 -1.93 -2.64 26.59
N PHE A 77 -2.10 -3.24 25.42
CA PHE A 77 -2.69 -2.61 24.26
C PHE A 77 -4.12 -2.12 24.53
N ASN A 78 -4.98 -2.98 25.07
CA ASN A 78 -6.38 -2.67 25.39
C ASN A 78 -6.55 -1.75 26.61
N LYS A 79 -5.49 -1.49 27.38
CA LYS A 79 -5.52 -0.52 28.49
C LYS A 79 -5.42 0.92 28.01
N ILE A 80 -4.81 1.15 26.86
CA ILE A 80 -4.74 2.47 26.25
C ILE A 80 -6.02 2.65 25.45
N LYS A 81 -6.80 3.65 25.83
CA LYS A 81 -8.08 3.95 25.21
C LYS A 81 -7.88 4.88 24.03
N THR A 82 -8.35 4.48 22.87
CA THR A 82 -8.17 5.22 21.62
C THR A 82 -9.03 6.48 21.53
N ASP A 83 -10.18 6.50 22.22
CA ASP A 83 -11.06 7.66 22.30
C ASP A 83 -10.49 8.80 23.16
N GLU A 84 -9.40 8.54 23.89
CA GLU A 84 -8.66 9.54 24.68
C GLU A 84 -7.41 10.07 23.94
N LEU A 85 -7.14 9.61 22.71
CA LEU A 85 -5.99 10.02 21.89
C LEU A 85 -6.45 10.75 20.63
N ASP A 86 -5.68 11.73 20.19
CA ASP A 86 -5.80 12.26 18.83
C ASP A 86 -5.11 11.35 17.80
N THR A 87 -5.16 11.74 16.52
CA THR A 87 -4.56 10.96 15.43
C THR A 87 -3.05 10.81 15.56
N GLU A 88 -2.33 11.89 15.88
CA GLU A 88 -0.86 11.88 16.00
C GLU A 88 -0.44 11.01 17.19
N GLU A 89 -1.17 11.11 18.30
CA GLU A 89 -0.98 10.29 19.50
C GLU A 89 -1.26 8.81 19.27
N SER A 90 -2.32 8.50 18.52
CA SER A 90 -2.66 7.13 18.17
C SER A 90 -1.58 6.50 17.29
N GLU A 91 -1.12 7.21 16.25
CA GLU A 91 -0.05 6.75 15.37
C GLU A 91 1.26 6.50 16.13
N PHE A 92 1.63 7.42 17.01
CA PHE A 92 2.83 7.28 17.84
C PHE A 92 2.77 6.04 18.75
N VAL A 93 1.62 5.78 19.37
CA VAL A 93 1.41 4.60 20.22
C VAL A 93 1.50 3.31 19.39
N VAL A 94 0.89 3.29 18.21
CA VAL A 94 0.90 2.15 17.29
C VAL A 94 2.32 1.80 16.84
N ASP A 95 3.14 2.79 16.49
CA ASP A 95 4.53 2.59 16.08
C ASP A 95 5.34 1.82 17.14
N TYR A 96 5.18 2.19 18.42
CA TYR A 96 5.91 1.51 19.50
C TYR A 96 5.38 0.10 19.77
N PHE A 97 4.07 -0.14 19.63
CA PHE A 97 3.53 -1.49 19.73
C PHE A 97 4.01 -2.37 18.57
N ASP A 98 4.07 -1.86 17.35
CA ASP A 98 4.61 -2.56 16.19
C ASP A 98 6.11 -2.89 16.39
N GLU A 99 6.91 -1.93 16.86
CA GLU A 99 8.32 -2.16 17.18
C GLU A 99 8.51 -3.30 18.20
N ILE A 100 7.71 -3.31 19.27
CA ILE A 100 7.75 -4.39 20.27
C ILE A 100 7.28 -5.71 19.66
N ALA A 101 6.20 -5.72 18.88
CA ALA A 101 5.68 -6.94 18.30
C ALA A 101 6.63 -7.59 17.30
N LYS A 102 7.39 -6.80 16.54
CA LYS A 102 8.46 -7.26 15.65
C LYS A 102 9.58 -7.96 16.40
N ILE A 103 9.94 -7.51 17.61
CA ILE A 103 10.92 -8.17 18.48
C ILE A 103 10.45 -9.59 18.86
N PHE A 104 9.15 -9.78 19.06
CA PHE A 104 8.54 -11.05 19.47
C PHE A 104 8.00 -11.90 18.31
N ASN A 105 8.01 -11.38 17.08
CA ASN A 105 7.40 -11.99 15.91
C ASN A 105 5.93 -12.41 16.16
N ILE A 106 5.16 -11.53 16.82
CA ILE A 106 3.74 -11.78 17.13
C ILE A 106 2.96 -11.85 15.80
N PRO A 107 2.24 -12.96 15.53
CA PRO A 107 1.48 -13.10 14.30
C PRO A 107 0.31 -12.11 14.25
N ASN A 108 -0.01 -11.63 13.05
CA ASN A 108 -1.16 -10.77 12.75
C ASN A 108 -1.22 -9.48 13.59
N ILE A 109 -0.07 -8.97 14.05
CA ILE A 109 -0.07 -7.75 14.87
C ILE A 109 -0.62 -6.54 14.10
N ASN A 110 -0.25 -6.38 12.82
CA ASN A 110 -0.71 -5.26 12.00
C ASN A 110 -2.23 -5.17 11.93
N GLU A 111 -2.90 -6.32 11.81
CA GLU A 111 -4.37 -6.41 11.81
C GLU A 111 -4.93 -5.91 13.15
N LYS A 112 -4.39 -6.37 14.27
CA LYS A 112 -4.81 -5.94 15.62
C LYS A 112 -4.56 -4.45 15.88
N LEU A 113 -3.43 -3.92 15.42
CA LEU A 113 -3.10 -2.49 15.53
C LEU A 113 -4.07 -1.65 14.71
N ASN A 114 -4.35 -2.05 13.47
CA ASN A 114 -5.30 -1.35 12.62
C ASN A 114 -6.72 -1.33 13.20
N ILE A 115 -7.19 -2.47 13.74
CA ILE A 115 -8.51 -2.57 14.38
C ILE A 115 -8.62 -1.59 15.55
N TRP A 116 -7.58 -1.48 16.36
CA TRP A 116 -7.56 -0.58 17.51
C TRP A 116 -7.53 0.88 17.07
N THR A 117 -6.65 1.26 16.15
CA THR A 117 -6.51 2.65 15.68
C THR A 117 -7.77 3.14 14.98
N TYR A 118 -8.37 2.31 14.12
CA TYR A 118 -9.44 2.75 13.23
C TYR A 118 -10.83 2.22 13.62
N GLY A 119 -10.93 1.33 14.61
CA GLY A 119 -12.20 0.82 15.13
C GLY A 119 -13.00 -0.04 14.15
N ILE A 120 -12.36 -0.54 13.09
CA ILE A 120 -13.02 -1.28 12.01
C ILE A 120 -12.36 -2.66 11.94
N GLU A 121 -13.14 -3.70 12.21
CA GLU A 121 -12.72 -5.11 12.16
C GLU A 121 -12.26 -5.56 10.76
N ASP A 122 -12.54 -4.79 9.70
CA ASP A 122 -12.26 -5.11 8.29
C ASP A 122 -12.02 -3.83 7.43
N TYR A 123 -11.17 -2.87 7.83
CA TYR A 123 -10.74 -1.83 6.86
C TYR A 123 -9.66 -2.41 5.96
N ASP A 124 -10.10 -3.22 5.01
CA ASP A 124 -9.30 -3.68 3.89
C ASP A 124 -9.06 -2.48 2.96
N HIS A 125 -7.97 -1.75 3.21
CA HIS A 125 -7.52 -0.63 2.39
C HIS A 125 -7.47 -1.00 0.91
N GLU A 126 -7.03 -2.22 0.58
CA GLU A 126 -6.94 -2.69 -0.82
C GLU A 126 -8.33 -2.82 -1.43
N LYS A 127 -9.29 -3.37 -0.68
CA LYS A 127 -10.69 -3.45 -1.12
C LYS A 127 -11.35 -2.07 -1.21
N ALA A 128 -11.13 -1.19 -0.24
CA ALA A 128 -11.69 0.17 -0.24
C ALA A 128 -11.14 1.00 -1.41
N GLU A 129 -9.82 0.95 -1.65
CA GLU A 129 -9.18 1.59 -2.81
C GLU A 129 -9.68 1.01 -4.12
N LYS A 130 -9.88 -0.30 -4.19
CA LYS A 130 -10.42 -0.98 -5.37
C LYS A 130 -11.87 -0.57 -5.63
N GLU A 131 -12.72 -0.54 -4.61
CA GLU A 131 -14.11 -0.11 -4.72
C GLU A 131 -14.21 1.36 -5.14
N ASP A 132 -13.36 2.23 -4.60
CA ASP A 132 -13.32 3.64 -5.00
C ASP A 132 -12.81 3.82 -6.44
N SER A 133 -11.74 3.11 -6.80
CA SER A 133 -11.22 3.09 -8.17
C SER A 133 -12.26 2.58 -9.17
N GLU A 134 -12.98 1.49 -8.83
CA GLU A 134 -14.07 0.96 -9.64
C GLU A 134 -15.23 1.96 -9.76
N ARG A 135 -15.57 2.68 -8.69
CA ARG A 135 -16.58 3.74 -8.70
C ARG A 135 -16.19 4.88 -9.63
N VAL A 136 -14.98 5.43 -9.50
CA VAL A 136 -14.45 6.49 -10.37
C VAL A 136 -14.47 6.02 -11.83
N LEU A 137 -13.96 4.82 -12.12
CA LEU A 137 -13.99 4.25 -13.47
C LEU A 137 -15.41 4.08 -14.00
N ALA A 138 -16.38 3.68 -13.16
CA ALA A 138 -17.77 3.53 -13.57
C ALA A 138 -18.41 4.88 -13.92
N GLU A 139 -18.09 5.96 -13.20
CA GLU A 139 -18.53 7.31 -13.54
C GLU A 139 -17.89 7.79 -14.85
N GLU A 140 -16.59 7.57 -15.04
CA GLU A 140 -15.91 7.90 -16.29
C GLU A 140 -16.54 7.19 -17.48
N ARG A 141 -16.95 5.92 -17.32
CA ARG A 141 -17.66 5.16 -18.36
C ARG A 141 -19.04 5.72 -18.70
N LYS A 142 -19.69 6.44 -17.78
CA LYS A 142 -20.97 7.11 -18.05
C LYS A 142 -20.77 8.47 -18.73
N ARG A 143 -19.67 9.15 -18.43
CA ARG A 143 -19.38 10.52 -18.89
C ARG A 143 -18.75 10.57 -20.28
N HIS A 144 -17.93 9.59 -20.62
CA HIS A 144 -17.06 9.66 -21.80
C HIS A 144 -17.38 8.59 -22.84
N GLU A 145 -17.20 8.94 -24.11
CA GLU A 145 -17.18 7.96 -25.20
C GLU A 145 -15.98 7.02 -25.03
N ILE A 146 -16.18 5.73 -25.29
CA ILE A 146 -15.13 4.71 -25.16
C ILE A 146 -14.92 4.02 -26.49
N ILE A 147 -13.66 4.03 -26.96
CA ILE A 147 -13.19 3.14 -28.01
C ILE A 147 -12.65 1.88 -27.34
N SER A 148 -13.09 0.71 -27.81
CA SER A 148 -12.70 -0.59 -27.25
C SER A 148 -12.19 -1.50 -28.36
N THR A 149 -11.03 -2.11 -28.15
CA THR A 149 -10.47 -3.13 -29.04
C THR A 149 -10.06 -4.36 -28.22
N GLU A 150 -10.23 -5.55 -28.77
CA GLU A 150 -9.84 -6.78 -28.07
C GLU A 150 -8.35 -7.05 -28.17
N CYS A 151 -7.74 -7.45 -27.05
CA CYS A 151 -6.42 -8.05 -27.07
C CYS A 151 -6.43 -9.30 -27.94
N THR A 152 -5.54 -9.34 -28.92
CA THR A 152 -5.45 -10.44 -29.90
C THR A 152 -5.23 -11.81 -29.25
N ASN A 153 -4.51 -11.86 -28.12
CA ASN A 153 -4.22 -13.08 -27.36
C ASN A 153 -5.31 -13.39 -26.31
N CYS A 154 -5.43 -12.58 -25.25
CA CYS A 154 -6.28 -12.91 -24.09
C CYS A 154 -7.72 -12.40 -24.16
N LYS A 155 -8.11 -11.70 -25.23
CA LYS A 155 -9.46 -11.13 -25.46
C LYS A 155 -9.93 -10.09 -24.44
N THR A 156 -9.04 -9.61 -23.55
CA THR A 156 -9.34 -8.45 -22.70
C THR A 156 -9.66 -7.22 -23.56
N GLN A 157 -10.70 -6.49 -23.18
CA GLN A 157 -11.06 -5.21 -23.80
C GLN A 157 -10.04 -4.14 -23.43
N LEU A 158 -9.32 -3.61 -24.41
CA LEU A 158 -8.36 -2.53 -24.29
C LEU A 158 -9.10 -1.22 -24.59
N LYS A 159 -9.23 -0.34 -23.58
CA LYS A 159 -10.19 0.77 -23.60
C LYS A 159 -9.52 2.12 -23.66
N THR A 160 -10.05 3.00 -24.49
CA THR A 160 -9.65 4.40 -24.63
C THR A 160 -10.85 5.29 -24.35
N PHE A 161 -10.75 6.12 -23.33
CA PHE A 161 -11.75 7.13 -22.97
C PHE A 161 -11.46 8.42 -23.73
N ILE A 162 -12.44 8.89 -24.50
CA ILE A 162 -12.35 10.15 -25.25
C ILE A 162 -12.82 11.29 -24.35
N LEU A 163 -11.89 12.14 -23.93
CA LEU A 163 -12.17 13.27 -23.06
C LEU A 163 -12.62 14.50 -23.83
N GLU A 164 -12.12 14.67 -25.06
CA GLU A 164 -12.44 15.83 -25.91
C GLU A 164 -12.36 15.45 -27.40
N ARG A 165 -13.45 15.75 -28.12
CA ARG A 165 -13.54 15.65 -29.58
C ARG A 165 -13.28 17.01 -30.23
N ASP A 166 -12.54 17.00 -31.33
CA ASP A 166 -12.37 18.16 -32.20
C ASP A 166 -12.27 17.65 -33.63
N ASN A 167 -13.29 17.89 -34.45
CA ASN A 167 -13.34 17.35 -35.81
C ASN A 167 -12.26 17.92 -36.74
N SER A 168 -11.55 18.97 -36.33
CA SER A 168 -10.38 19.49 -37.05
C SER A 168 -9.10 18.71 -36.77
N PHE A 169 -9.06 17.87 -35.71
CA PHE A 169 -7.92 17.01 -35.40
C PHE A 169 -7.86 15.82 -36.37
N PRO A 170 -6.82 15.69 -37.19
CA PRO A 170 -6.68 14.54 -38.08
C PRO A 170 -6.21 13.30 -37.32
N SER A 171 -6.23 12.16 -37.99
CA SER A 171 -5.67 10.92 -37.44
C SER A 171 -4.18 10.86 -37.76
N PHE A 172 -3.33 11.13 -36.77
CA PHE A 172 -1.88 11.26 -36.96
C PHE A 172 -1.13 9.93 -36.88
N GLU A 173 -1.59 8.96 -36.09
CA GLU A 173 -0.76 7.83 -35.67
C GLU A 173 -1.54 6.52 -35.53
N ILE A 174 -0.81 5.41 -35.63
CA ILE A 174 -1.24 4.07 -35.21
C ILE A 174 -0.39 3.69 -34.00
N ASP A 175 -1.02 3.30 -32.91
CA ASP A 175 -0.33 2.99 -31.67
C ASP A 175 0.05 1.51 -31.61
N ILE A 176 1.25 1.21 -31.14
CA ILE A 176 1.60 -0.09 -30.57
C ILE A 176 1.36 -0.04 -29.07
N ILE A 177 0.43 -0.88 -28.62
CA ILE A 177 0.02 -0.95 -27.22
C ILE A 177 0.29 -2.34 -26.66
N LYS A 178 0.56 -2.41 -25.36
CA LYS A 178 0.81 -3.65 -24.63
C LYS A 178 -0.32 -3.92 -23.65
N CYS A 179 -0.98 -5.07 -23.77
CA CYS A 179 -2.04 -5.47 -22.86
C CYS A 179 -1.48 -5.65 -21.44
N VAL A 180 -2.03 -4.94 -20.44
CA VAL A 180 -1.58 -5.05 -19.04
C VAL A 180 -1.77 -6.48 -18.49
N LYS A 181 -2.82 -7.18 -18.93
CA LYS A 181 -3.16 -8.52 -18.42
C LYS A 181 -2.22 -9.63 -18.89
N CYS A 182 -1.79 -9.62 -20.15
CA CYS A 182 -1.03 -10.72 -20.75
C CYS A 182 0.26 -10.29 -21.44
N SER A 183 0.59 -9.00 -21.41
CA SER A 183 1.76 -8.39 -22.06
C SER A 183 1.82 -8.54 -23.59
N GLU A 184 0.75 -9.03 -24.23
CA GLU A 184 0.63 -9.13 -25.68
C GLU A 184 0.66 -7.73 -26.32
N LEU A 185 1.43 -7.61 -27.41
CA LEU A 185 1.45 -6.38 -28.21
C LEU A 185 0.31 -6.36 -29.23
N ASN A 186 -0.37 -5.24 -29.34
CA ASN A 186 -1.50 -5.00 -30.24
C ASN A 186 -1.31 -3.68 -30.99
N LEU A 187 -2.01 -3.53 -32.10
CA LEU A 187 -2.14 -2.25 -32.79
C LEU A 187 -3.47 -1.61 -32.44
N LEU A 188 -3.47 -0.30 -32.25
CA LEU A 188 -4.67 0.48 -32.03
C LEU A 188 -4.65 1.70 -32.96
N ASP A 189 -5.69 1.84 -33.77
CA ASP A 189 -5.95 3.05 -34.53
C ASP A 189 -7.14 3.77 -33.89
N LYS A 190 -6.87 4.91 -33.23
CA LYS A 190 -7.89 5.70 -32.53
C LYS A 190 -8.81 6.43 -33.52
N GLY A 191 -8.39 6.60 -34.78
CA GLY A 191 -9.11 7.38 -35.78
C GLY A 191 -8.85 8.89 -35.67
N ALA A 192 -9.64 9.68 -36.40
CA ALA A 192 -9.57 11.14 -36.39
C ALA A 192 -10.49 11.76 -35.33
N GLY A 193 -10.29 13.04 -35.07
CA GLY A 193 -11.19 13.85 -34.28
C GLY A 193 -11.02 13.74 -32.77
N ILE A 194 -9.90 13.17 -32.30
CA ILE A 194 -9.62 12.95 -30.87
C ILE A 194 -8.51 13.90 -30.44
N LYS A 195 -8.86 14.89 -29.62
CA LYS A 195 -7.90 15.90 -29.14
C LYS A 195 -7.30 15.51 -27.78
N ARG A 196 -8.10 14.89 -26.91
CA ARG A 196 -7.65 14.41 -25.60
C ARG A 196 -8.28 13.07 -25.27
N TYR A 197 -7.47 12.16 -24.76
CA TYR A 197 -7.90 10.83 -24.36
C TYR A 197 -7.11 10.34 -23.13
N ARG A 198 -7.64 9.30 -22.49
CA ARG A 198 -6.96 8.48 -21.49
C ARG A 198 -7.21 7.02 -21.81
N PHE A 199 -6.30 6.15 -21.39
CA PHE A 199 -6.41 4.72 -21.66
C PHE A 199 -6.36 3.87 -20.40
N LEU A 200 -6.98 2.70 -20.49
CA LEU A 200 -7.08 1.71 -19.44
C LEU A 200 -6.79 0.34 -20.06
N ASP A 201 -6.26 -0.58 -19.25
CA ASP A 201 -6.02 -1.98 -19.61
C ASP A 201 -4.89 -2.20 -20.64
N TYR A 202 -4.19 -1.15 -21.07
CA TYR A 202 -3.00 -1.21 -21.90
C TYR A 202 -1.96 -0.12 -21.58
N GLU A 203 -0.70 -0.39 -21.91
CA GLU A 203 0.42 0.56 -21.92
C GLU A 203 0.67 0.99 -23.36
N LEU A 204 0.87 2.29 -23.62
CA LEU A 204 1.35 2.78 -24.91
C LEU A 204 2.87 2.56 -24.98
N LEU A 205 3.33 1.86 -26.03
CA LEU A 205 4.76 1.59 -26.24
C LEU A 205 5.38 2.45 -27.33
N GLU A 206 4.69 2.63 -28.44
CA GLU A 206 5.21 3.35 -29.61
C GLU A 206 4.04 3.95 -30.39
N GLU A 207 4.16 5.21 -30.78
CA GLU A 207 3.24 5.91 -31.69
C GLU A 207 3.86 5.90 -33.09
N LEU A 208 3.15 5.38 -34.09
CA LEU A 208 3.62 5.26 -35.46
C LEU A 208 2.94 6.32 -36.34
N PRO A 209 3.64 7.38 -36.77
CA PRO A 209 3.07 8.43 -37.62
C PRO A 209 2.56 7.86 -38.95
N LYS A 210 1.33 8.17 -39.33
CA LYS A 210 0.68 7.64 -40.54
C LYS A 210 1.30 8.19 -41.82
N GLU A 211 2.06 9.28 -41.75
CA GLU A 211 2.87 9.79 -42.85
C GLU A 211 3.97 8.79 -43.26
N GLU A 212 4.47 8.00 -42.31
CA GLU A 212 5.55 7.04 -42.51
C GLU A 212 5.06 5.58 -42.51
N TYR A 213 4.05 5.29 -41.71
CA TYR A 213 3.53 3.95 -41.44
C TYR A 213 2.08 3.79 -41.94
N ASP A 214 1.94 3.06 -43.05
CA ASP A 214 0.68 2.43 -43.38
C ASP A 214 0.43 1.19 -42.48
N LEU A 215 -0.78 0.63 -42.55
CA LEU A 215 -1.16 -0.55 -41.76
C LEU A 215 -0.21 -1.75 -41.95
N ALA A 216 0.28 -1.97 -43.18
CA ALA A 216 1.16 -3.09 -43.47
C ALA A 216 2.54 -2.92 -42.81
N LYS A 217 3.08 -1.69 -42.86
CA LYS A 217 4.33 -1.33 -42.15
C LYS A 217 4.15 -1.40 -40.64
N ALA A 218 3.04 -0.91 -40.11
CA ALA A 218 2.74 -0.99 -38.68
C ALA A 218 2.65 -2.45 -38.19
N LEU A 219 2.00 -3.33 -38.95
CA LEU A 219 1.96 -4.77 -38.66
C LEU A 219 3.35 -5.42 -38.69
N LYS A 220 4.20 -5.00 -39.62
CA LYS A 220 5.59 -5.47 -39.69
C LYS A 220 6.39 -5.03 -38.46
N ARG A 221 6.26 -3.77 -38.04
CA ARG A 221 6.90 -3.22 -36.84
C ARG A 221 6.43 -3.95 -35.57
N LEU A 222 5.13 -4.19 -35.45
CA LEU A 222 4.56 -4.99 -34.35
C LEU A 222 5.20 -6.38 -34.26
N LYS A 223 5.31 -7.09 -35.39
CA LYS A 223 5.94 -8.43 -35.43
C LYS A 223 7.40 -8.39 -35.00
N GLN A 224 8.17 -7.41 -35.48
CA GLN A 224 9.57 -7.24 -35.10
C GLN A 224 9.72 -7.06 -33.58
N LEU A 225 8.84 -6.26 -32.94
CA LEU A 225 8.88 -6.08 -31.49
C LEU A 225 8.47 -7.34 -30.72
N LYS A 226 7.57 -8.16 -31.27
CA LYS A 226 7.20 -9.45 -30.65
C LYS A 226 8.33 -10.47 -30.70
N GLU A 227 9.17 -10.42 -31.73
CA GLU A 227 10.33 -11.32 -31.92
C GLU A 227 11.57 -10.90 -31.10
N GLN A 228 11.60 -9.68 -30.56
CA GLN A 228 12.71 -9.15 -29.76
C GLN A 228 12.56 -9.39 -28.24
N LYS A 229 11.46 -10.00 -27.82
CA LYS A 229 11.20 -10.44 -26.44
C LYS A 229 11.46 -11.93 -26.28
#